data_AF-A0A093J6H8-F1
#
_entry.id   AF-A0A093J6H8-F1
#
_cell.length_a   1.000
_cell.length_b   1.000
_cell.length_c   1.000
_cell.angle_alpha   90.00
_cell.angle_beta   90.00
_cell.angle_gamma   90.00
#
_symmetry.space_group_name_H-M   'P 1'
#
loop_
_entity.id
_entity.type
_entity.pdbx_description
1 polymer ?
#
loop_
_entity_poly.entity_id
_entity_poly.type
_entity_poly.pdbx_seq_one_letter_code
_entity_poly.pdbx_strand_id
1 'polypeptide(L)'
;DPDKKIEVVLLACGSFNPITNMHLRLFELAKDYFRETGKYKVIKGIISPVGDAYKKKGLISANHRVAMAKLATKNLDWVEVDDWESSQSEWLETLKVLRYHHQKLLSPDPTVSLQNAIPLTKPGRKRKQEPNRHEPVKKKNQSPDIKSVPQVKLLCGTDMLESFGIPNLWKLEDITEIVENHGLVCISRAGTNVQKFIYESDILWRHRNNIHLVEEWITNDISSTKIRRALRRGQSIRYLVPDVVQGYIEKHDLYSPESEDRNAGVVLAPLQKHATESKN
;
A
#
# COMPACT_ATOMS: atom_id res chain seq x y z
N ASP A 1 -6.03 1.89 28.56
CA ASP A 1 -6.54 3.26 28.33
C ASP A 1 -7.18 3.28 26.96
N PRO A 2 -8.52 3.30 26.86
CA PRO A 2 -9.24 3.31 25.59
C PRO A 2 -8.85 4.50 24.68
N ASP A 3 -8.18 5.52 25.24
CA ASP A 3 -7.68 6.69 24.51
C ASP A 3 -6.27 6.52 23.90
N LYS A 4 -5.60 5.37 24.07
CA LYS A 4 -4.25 5.11 23.53
C LYS A 4 -4.20 4.03 22.44
N LYS A 5 -5.12 4.07 21.49
CA LYS A 5 -5.06 3.19 20.29
C LYS A 5 -4.02 3.71 19.31
N ILE A 6 -3.28 2.80 18.68
CA ILE A 6 -2.34 3.15 17.61
C ILE A 6 -3.14 3.48 16.36
N GLU A 7 -3.03 4.72 15.88
CA GLU A 7 -3.67 5.12 14.62
C GLU A 7 -2.95 4.49 13.43
N VAL A 8 -3.72 3.95 12.48
CA VAL A 8 -3.22 3.25 11.29
C VAL A 8 -3.84 3.82 10.03
N VAL A 9 -3.00 4.04 9.03
CA VAL A 9 -3.39 4.27 7.64
C VAL A 9 -3.06 3.02 6.83
N LEU A 10 -4.06 2.47 6.13
CA LEU A 10 -3.88 1.33 5.24
C LEU A 10 -3.55 1.84 3.84
N LEU A 11 -2.41 1.45 3.29
CA LEU A 11 -2.00 1.76 1.92
C LEU A 11 -2.04 0.49 1.07
N ALA A 12 -2.82 0.46 0.00
CA ALA A 12 -2.81 -0.62 -0.98
C ALA A 12 -2.19 -0.12 -2.30
N CYS A 13 -0.95 -0.53 -2.57
CA CYS A 13 -0.32 -0.35 -3.88
C CYS A 13 -0.74 -1.49 -4.81
N GLY A 14 -0.99 -1.19 -6.08
CA GLY A 14 -1.36 -2.24 -7.01
C GLY A 14 -1.73 -1.75 -8.41
N SER A 15 -1.96 -2.69 -9.31
CA SER A 15 -2.34 -2.34 -10.68
C SER A 15 -3.75 -1.76 -10.76
N PHE A 16 -4.72 -2.31 -10.01
CA PHE A 16 -6.15 -1.96 -10.11
C PHE A 16 -6.65 -1.91 -11.55
N ASN A 17 -6.45 -3.02 -12.29
CA ASN A 17 -6.62 -3.09 -13.75
C ASN A 17 -7.66 -4.13 -14.21
N PRO A 18 -8.97 -3.92 -13.95
CA PRO A 18 -9.54 -2.79 -13.20
C PRO A 18 -9.60 -3.05 -11.69
N ILE A 19 -9.95 -2.04 -10.91
CA ILE A 19 -10.42 -2.22 -9.52
C ILE A 19 -11.69 -3.09 -9.52
N THR A 20 -11.89 -3.86 -8.45
CA THR A 20 -13.01 -4.80 -8.30
C THR A 20 -13.58 -4.72 -6.88
N ASN A 21 -14.75 -5.33 -6.66
CA ASN A 21 -15.34 -5.44 -5.32
C ASN A 21 -14.41 -6.15 -4.33
N MET A 22 -13.53 -7.04 -4.81
CA MET A 22 -12.54 -7.69 -3.95
C MET A 22 -11.51 -6.70 -3.41
N HIS A 23 -11.00 -5.77 -4.22
CA HIS A 23 -10.06 -4.75 -3.75
C HIS A 23 -10.67 -3.88 -2.64
N LEU A 24 -11.95 -3.51 -2.77
CA LEU A 24 -12.67 -2.79 -1.72
C LEU A 24 -12.85 -3.66 -0.47
N ARG A 25 -13.14 -4.95 -0.67
CA ARG A 25 -13.30 -5.92 0.42
C ARG A 25 -12.03 -6.08 1.27
N LEU A 26 -10.83 -6.01 0.66
CA LEU A 26 -9.56 -6.04 1.40
C LEU A 26 -9.51 -4.96 2.50
N PHE A 27 -9.97 -3.74 2.21
CA PHE A 27 -9.95 -2.63 3.16
C PHE A 27 -10.89 -2.88 4.34
N GLU A 28 -12.12 -3.33 4.07
CA GLU A 28 -13.09 -3.62 5.12
C GLU A 28 -12.63 -4.77 6.02
N LEU A 29 -12.09 -5.86 5.44
CA LEU A 29 -11.53 -6.97 6.21
C LEU A 29 -10.38 -6.53 7.13
N ALA A 30 -9.43 -5.75 6.60
CA ALA A 30 -8.32 -5.23 7.39
C ALA A 30 -8.77 -4.27 8.50
N LYS A 31 -9.76 -3.42 8.24
CA LYS A 31 -10.31 -2.48 9.22
C LYS A 31 -11.04 -3.20 10.35
N ASP A 32 -11.87 -4.18 10.03
CA ASP A 32 -12.58 -4.99 11.01
C ASP A 32 -11.58 -5.78 11.89
N TYR A 33 -10.58 -6.42 11.28
CA TYR A 33 -9.50 -7.10 12.00
C TYR A 33 -8.84 -6.17 13.03
N PHE A 34 -8.39 -4.99 12.62
CA PHE A 34 -7.73 -4.06 13.54
C PHE A 34 -8.66 -3.53 14.63
N ARG A 35 -9.93 -3.31 14.33
CA ARG A 35 -10.95 -2.95 15.33
C ARG A 35 -11.06 -4.03 16.40
N GLU A 36 -11.12 -5.30 16.00
CA GLU A 36 -11.26 -6.46 16.90
C GLU A 36 -10.05 -6.67 17.80
N THR A 37 -8.83 -6.35 17.33
CA THR A 37 -7.63 -6.43 18.18
C THR A 37 -7.70 -5.51 19.41
N GLY A 38 -8.53 -4.45 19.36
CA GLY A 38 -8.62 -3.41 20.39
C GLY A 38 -7.41 -2.49 20.51
N LYS A 39 -6.30 -2.79 19.82
CA LYS A 39 -5.01 -2.07 19.91
C LYS A 39 -4.88 -0.94 18.90
N TYR A 40 -5.56 -1.08 17.76
CA TYR A 40 -5.41 -0.17 16.62
C TYR A 40 -6.71 0.57 16.33
N LYS A 41 -6.57 1.73 15.68
CA LYS A 41 -7.67 2.51 15.10
C LYS A 41 -7.31 2.83 13.66
N VAL A 42 -7.96 2.18 12.71
CA VAL A 42 -7.80 2.53 11.29
C VAL A 42 -8.51 3.84 11.04
N ILE A 43 -7.75 4.87 10.68
CA ILE A 43 -8.26 6.23 10.45
C ILE A 43 -8.45 6.56 8.97
N LYS A 44 -7.77 5.83 8.08
CA LYS A 44 -7.78 6.08 6.63
C LYS A 44 -7.32 4.87 5.82
N GLY A 45 -7.88 4.71 4.64
CA GLY A 45 -7.42 3.80 3.59
C GLY A 45 -7.00 4.60 2.35
N ILE A 46 -5.92 4.17 1.69
CA ILE A 46 -5.39 4.80 0.48
C ILE A 46 -5.20 3.70 -0.56
N ILE A 47 -5.86 3.86 -1.71
CA ILE A 47 -5.59 3.10 -2.92
C ILE A 47 -4.58 3.91 -3.73
N SER A 48 -3.42 3.30 -4.02
CA SER A 48 -2.35 3.88 -4.83
C SER A 48 -2.16 3.08 -6.12
N PRO A 49 -2.77 3.49 -7.23
CA PRO A 49 -2.57 2.83 -8.51
C PRO A 49 -1.13 3.02 -9.01
N VAL A 50 -0.50 1.91 -9.41
CA VAL A 50 0.85 1.93 -9.98
C VAL A 50 0.90 2.75 -11.28
N GLY A 51 2.03 3.40 -11.56
CA GLY A 51 2.26 4.11 -12.81
C GLY A 51 2.42 3.19 -14.04
N ASP A 52 2.23 3.77 -15.24
CA ASP A 52 2.33 3.03 -16.52
C ASP A 52 3.77 2.59 -16.84
N ALA A 53 4.76 3.21 -16.20
CA ALA A 53 6.16 2.81 -16.23
C ALA A 53 6.42 1.44 -15.60
N TYR A 54 5.45 0.81 -14.93
CA TYR A 54 5.55 -0.54 -14.40
C TYR A 54 5.68 -1.63 -15.48
N LYS A 55 5.19 -1.35 -16.70
CA LYS A 55 5.26 -2.23 -17.88
C LYS A 55 4.64 -3.62 -17.71
N LYS A 56 3.70 -3.80 -16.79
CA LYS A 56 2.95 -5.06 -16.66
C LYS A 56 2.17 -5.36 -17.94
N LYS A 57 2.18 -6.62 -18.39
CA LYS A 57 1.36 -7.08 -19.53
C LYS A 57 -0.11 -6.76 -19.27
N GLY A 58 -0.77 -6.19 -20.28
CA GLY A 58 -2.19 -5.86 -20.26
C GLY A 58 -2.56 -4.63 -19.42
N LEU A 59 -1.56 -3.87 -18.92
CA LEU A 59 -1.79 -2.68 -18.11
C LEU A 59 -2.27 -1.51 -18.99
N ILE A 60 -3.53 -1.11 -18.81
CA ILE A 60 -4.08 0.10 -19.45
C ILE A 60 -3.58 1.36 -18.75
N SER A 61 -3.81 2.52 -19.36
CA SER A 61 -3.34 3.80 -18.84
C SER A 61 -3.75 4.06 -17.38
N ALA A 62 -2.82 4.62 -16.61
CA ALA A 62 -3.02 5.00 -15.23
C ALA A 62 -4.21 5.93 -15.04
N ASN A 63 -4.45 6.85 -15.99
CA ASN A 63 -5.58 7.78 -15.94
C ASN A 63 -6.93 7.04 -15.82
N HIS A 64 -7.13 5.97 -16.59
CA HIS A 64 -8.35 5.17 -16.50
C HIS A 64 -8.45 4.41 -15.18
N ARG A 65 -7.32 3.86 -14.70
CA ARG A 65 -7.28 3.07 -13.46
C ARG A 65 -7.54 3.96 -12.24
N VAL A 66 -6.94 5.15 -12.19
CA VAL A 66 -7.21 6.19 -11.20
C VAL A 66 -8.67 6.64 -11.27
N ALA A 67 -9.21 6.90 -12.46
CA ALA A 67 -10.60 7.30 -12.62
C ALA A 67 -11.58 6.23 -12.09
N MET A 68 -11.37 4.96 -12.46
CA MET A 68 -12.18 3.85 -11.95
C MET A 68 -12.04 3.68 -10.44
N ALA A 69 -10.83 3.81 -9.88
CA ALA A 69 -10.63 3.75 -8.44
C ALA A 69 -11.37 4.89 -7.72
N LYS A 70 -11.29 6.13 -8.22
CA LYS A 70 -12.01 7.28 -7.65
C LYS A 70 -13.53 7.10 -7.72
N LEU A 71 -14.04 6.53 -8.81
CA LEU A 71 -15.46 6.16 -8.92
C LEU A 71 -15.86 5.09 -7.91
N ALA A 72 -15.02 4.06 -7.74
CA ALA A 72 -15.27 2.96 -6.80
C ALA A 72 -15.30 3.42 -5.33
N THR A 73 -14.49 4.41 -4.97
CA THR A 73 -14.39 4.91 -3.59
C THR A 73 -15.24 6.15 -3.31
N LYS A 74 -15.98 6.67 -4.29
CA LYS A 74 -16.71 7.95 -4.17
C LYS A 74 -17.64 8.04 -2.94
N ASN A 75 -18.24 6.92 -2.56
CA ASN A 75 -19.19 6.84 -1.44
C ASN A 75 -18.59 6.14 -0.21
N LEU A 76 -17.26 6.00 -0.13
CA LEU A 76 -16.57 5.43 1.03
C LEU A 76 -16.01 6.56 1.89
N ASP A 77 -16.46 6.65 3.14
CA ASP A 77 -16.11 7.78 4.02
C ASP A 77 -14.65 7.78 4.50
N TRP A 78 -13.93 6.67 4.30
CA TRP A 78 -12.61 6.46 4.92
C TRP A 78 -11.53 5.93 3.96
N VAL A 79 -11.89 5.58 2.71
CA VAL A 79 -10.95 5.10 1.69
C VAL A 79 -10.90 6.11 0.56
N GLU A 80 -9.71 6.58 0.22
CA GLU A 80 -9.49 7.48 -0.91
C GLU A 80 -8.49 6.92 -1.92
N VAL A 81 -8.35 7.61 -3.04
CA VAL A 81 -7.34 7.32 -4.05
C VAL A 81 -6.31 8.44 -4.04
N ASP A 82 -5.04 8.08 -3.95
CA ASP A 82 -3.92 9.00 -4.17
C ASP A 82 -3.24 8.62 -5.49
N ASP A 83 -3.08 9.58 -6.40
CA ASP A 83 -2.53 9.38 -7.74
C ASP A 83 -1.04 9.77 -7.84
N TRP A 84 -0.37 10.09 -6.73
CA TRP A 84 1.04 10.46 -6.72
C TRP A 84 1.94 9.36 -7.30
N GLU A 85 1.74 8.09 -6.95
CA GLU A 85 2.51 6.97 -7.52
C GLU A 85 2.32 6.90 -9.04
N SER A 86 1.07 7.03 -9.50
CA SER A 86 0.74 6.97 -10.93
C SER A 86 1.22 8.17 -11.73
N SER A 87 1.43 9.33 -11.09
CA SER A 87 1.86 10.56 -11.74
C SER A 87 3.38 10.61 -11.98
N GLN A 88 4.14 9.66 -11.45
CA GLN A 88 5.59 9.62 -11.65
C GLN A 88 5.95 9.15 -13.07
N SER A 89 7.00 9.73 -13.63
CA SER A 89 7.50 9.37 -14.97
C SER A 89 8.17 8.00 -15.02
N GLU A 90 8.72 7.54 -13.88
CA GLU A 90 9.37 6.25 -13.73
C GLU A 90 8.60 5.36 -12.76
N TRP A 91 8.86 4.05 -12.83
CA TRP A 91 8.31 3.13 -11.83
C TRP A 91 9.00 3.34 -10.47
N LEU A 92 8.19 3.38 -9.41
CA LEU A 92 8.66 3.49 -8.04
C LEU A 92 8.55 2.15 -7.30
N GLU A 93 9.56 1.85 -6.50
CA GLU A 93 9.52 0.77 -5.51
C GLU A 93 8.44 1.06 -4.46
N THR A 94 7.68 0.03 -4.06
CA THR A 94 6.61 0.14 -3.06
C THR A 94 7.08 0.78 -1.75
N LEU A 95 8.34 0.54 -1.34
CA LEU A 95 8.91 1.18 -0.16
C LEU A 95 8.96 2.71 -0.29
N LYS A 96 9.25 3.26 -1.48
CA LYS A 96 9.25 4.71 -1.70
C LYS A 96 7.85 5.30 -1.59
N VAL A 97 6.84 4.58 -2.07
CA VAL A 97 5.43 4.97 -1.94
C VAL A 97 5.01 4.98 -0.46
N LEU A 98 5.37 3.94 0.30
CA LEU A 98 5.16 3.89 1.75
C LEU A 98 5.83 5.06 2.49
N ARG A 99 7.10 5.35 2.17
CA ARG A 99 7.84 6.48 2.75
C ARG A 99 7.18 7.82 2.41
N TYR A 100 6.75 8.03 1.16
CA TYR A 100 6.04 9.24 0.74
C TYR A 100 4.78 9.47 1.58
N HIS A 101 3.91 8.46 1.70
CA HIS A 101 2.69 8.59 2.49
C HIS A 101 2.95 8.77 3.98
N HIS A 102 3.99 8.11 4.52
CA HIS A 102 4.40 8.32 5.91
C HIS A 102 4.86 9.77 6.14
N GLN A 103 5.69 10.33 5.24
CA GLN A 103 6.15 11.71 5.33
C GLN A 103 5.00 12.73 5.18
N LYS A 104 4.04 12.46 4.28
CA LYS A 104 2.84 13.29 4.09
C LYS A 104 1.97 13.39 5.36
N LEU A 105 2.00 12.35 6.22
CA LEU A 105 1.32 12.37 7.53
C LEU A 105 2.11 13.14 8.61
N LEU A 106 3.44 13.22 8.49
CA LEU A 106 4.30 13.98 9.40
C LEU A 106 4.25 15.49 9.12
N SER A 107 4.19 15.87 7.85
CA SER A 107 4.16 17.26 7.39
C SER A 107 3.04 17.45 6.37
N PRO A 108 1.82 17.83 6.82
CA PRO A 108 0.70 18.07 5.91
C PRO A 108 0.89 19.28 4.98
N ASP A 109 1.94 20.08 5.18
CA ASP A 109 2.25 21.25 4.36
C ASP A 109 2.97 20.83 3.05
N PRO A 110 2.36 21.03 1.87
CA PRO A 110 2.83 20.48 0.59
C PRO A 110 4.14 21.10 0.06
N THR A 111 4.71 22.09 0.72
CA THR A 111 5.90 22.83 0.27
C THR A 111 7.24 22.15 0.60
N VAL A 112 7.25 21.16 1.50
CA VAL A 112 8.50 20.54 2.03
C VAL A 112 8.76 19.13 1.47
N SER A 113 7.80 18.53 0.78
CA SER A 113 7.77 17.09 0.48
C SER A 113 8.74 16.59 -0.60
N LEU A 114 9.45 17.48 -1.31
CA LEU A 114 10.30 17.12 -2.46
C LEU A 114 11.80 17.01 -2.16
N GLN A 115 12.29 17.44 -0.99
CA GLN A 115 13.74 17.52 -0.75
C GLN A 115 14.30 16.61 0.35
N ASN A 116 13.49 15.94 1.17
CA ASN A 116 13.97 15.23 2.36
C ASN A 116 13.68 13.71 2.37
N ALA A 117 13.91 13.03 1.25
CA ALA A 117 14.04 11.57 1.23
C ALA A 117 15.49 11.16 1.56
N ILE A 118 15.95 11.45 2.79
CA ILE A 118 17.27 11.06 3.32
C ILE A 118 17.07 10.27 4.63
N PRO A 119 17.90 9.26 4.95
CA PRO A 119 17.64 8.33 6.05
C PRO A 119 17.62 9.00 7.42
N LEU A 120 16.68 8.60 8.27
CA LEU A 120 16.64 8.96 9.69
C LEU A 120 17.91 8.43 10.38
N THR A 121 18.88 9.31 10.63
CA THR A 121 20.03 9.03 11.49
C THR A 121 19.79 9.55 12.90
N LYS A 122 20.15 8.72 13.89
CA LYS A 122 19.91 8.89 15.33
C LYS A 122 20.69 10.09 15.89
N PRO A 123 20.19 10.82 16.90
CA PRO A 123 20.95 11.88 17.55
C PRO A 123 21.87 11.31 18.64
N GLY A 124 23.16 11.59 18.54
CA GLY A 124 24.10 11.31 19.62
C GLY A 124 25.40 12.10 19.50
N ARG A 125 25.52 13.21 20.26
CA ARG A 125 26.57 13.41 21.27
C ARG A 125 26.48 14.79 21.95
N LYS A 126 26.74 14.74 23.25
CA LYS A 126 26.63 15.79 24.26
C LYS A 126 27.65 16.92 24.03
N ARG A 127 27.24 18.18 24.27
CA ARG A 127 28.15 19.32 24.46
C ARG A 127 27.86 19.98 25.82
N LYS A 128 28.91 20.10 26.63
CA LYS A 128 28.96 20.70 27.98
C LYS A 128 28.66 22.21 27.95
N GLN A 129 27.93 22.73 28.94
CA GLN A 129 28.07 24.10 29.43
C GLN A 129 27.59 24.23 30.90
N GLU A 130 28.26 25.13 31.61
CA GLU A 130 28.34 25.33 33.07
C GLU A 130 27.21 26.18 33.69
N PRO A 131 27.11 26.26 35.03
CA PRO A 131 25.89 26.64 35.75
C PRO A 131 25.85 28.12 36.15
N ASN A 132 24.66 28.75 36.11
CA ASN A 132 24.12 29.57 37.22
C ASN A 132 22.86 30.39 36.84
N ARG A 133 21.76 30.17 37.58
CA ARG A 133 20.99 31.15 38.39
C ARG A 133 19.52 30.75 38.50
N HIS A 134 19.05 30.70 39.75
CA HIS A 134 17.68 30.43 40.16
C HIS A 134 16.80 31.67 40.02
N GLU A 135 15.62 31.51 39.40
CA GLU A 135 14.40 32.23 39.77
C GLU A 135 13.18 31.28 39.66
N PRO A 136 12.19 31.35 40.56
CA PRO A 136 11.09 30.39 40.60
C PRO A 136 9.90 30.86 39.74
N VAL A 137 9.75 30.30 38.54
CA VAL A 137 8.54 30.49 37.72
C VAL A 137 7.60 29.29 37.90
N LYS A 138 6.38 29.59 38.32
CA LYS A 138 5.27 28.67 38.60
C LYS A 138 5.05 27.67 37.46
N LYS A 139 5.16 26.37 37.77
CA LYS A 139 4.84 25.25 36.87
C LYS A 139 3.35 25.27 36.49
N LYS A 140 3.02 25.70 35.28
CA LYS A 140 1.86 25.16 34.56
C LYS A 140 2.33 23.90 33.83
N ASN A 141 2.20 22.75 34.48
CA ASN A 141 2.33 21.46 33.82
C ASN A 141 1.09 21.23 32.95
N GLN A 142 1.11 21.76 31.73
CA GLN A 142 0.36 21.16 30.63
C GLN A 142 1.41 20.59 29.68
N SER A 143 1.71 19.30 29.85
CA SER A 143 2.40 18.54 28.83
C SER A 143 1.54 18.60 27.55
N PRO A 144 2.07 19.10 26.42
CA PRO A 144 1.34 19.00 25.17
C PRO A 144 1.10 17.51 24.89
N ASP A 145 -0.15 17.15 24.65
CA ASP A 145 -0.54 15.80 24.24
C ASP A 145 0.05 15.57 22.84
N ILE A 146 1.26 15.00 22.77
CA ILE A 146 1.91 14.68 21.51
C ILE A 146 1.13 13.52 20.91
N LYS A 147 0.10 13.83 20.12
CA LYS A 147 -0.59 12.83 19.29
C LYS A 147 0.45 12.07 18.49
N SER A 148 0.55 10.76 18.73
CA SER A 148 1.47 9.89 18.01
C SER A 148 1.12 9.89 16.53
N VAL A 149 2.12 10.04 15.67
CA VAL A 149 1.94 10.03 14.22
C VAL A 149 1.34 8.68 13.79
N PRO A 150 0.30 8.66 12.92
CA PRO A 150 -0.30 7.42 12.45
C PRO A 150 0.70 6.53 11.70
N GLN A 151 0.62 5.21 11.92
CA GLN A 151 1.44 4.23 11.19
C GLN A 151 0.85 3.93 9.82
N VAL A 152 1.66 4.02 8.76
CA VAL A 152 1.28 3.53 7.43
C VAL A 152 1.63 2.05 7.32
N LYS A 153 0.63 1.20 7.06
CA LYS A 153 0.80 -0.25 6.84
C LYS A 153 0.42 -0.62 5.41
N LEU A 154 1.19 -1.50 4.79
CA LEU A 154 0.93 -1.98 3.44
C LEU A 154 -0.14 -3.09 3.48
N LEU A 155 -1.29 -2.81 2.86
CA LEU A 155 -2.42 -3.73 2.70
C LEU A 155 -2.27 -4.50 1.38
N CYS A 156 -2.33 -5.82 1.44
CA CYS A 156 -2.17 -6.67 0.27
C CYS A 156 -2.91 -8.02 0.37
N GLY A 157 -2.95 -8.74 -0.75
CA GLY A 157 -3.27 -10.17 -0.76
C GLY A 157 -2.03 -11.05 -0.55
N THR A 158 -2.25 -12.36 -0.51
CA THR A 158 -1.18 -13.37 -0.37
C THR A 158 -0.24 -13.38 -1.55
N ASP A 159 -0.74 -13.10 -2.75
CA ASP A 159 0.01 -13.04 -4.00
C ASP A 159 1.16 -12.02 -3.95
N MET A 160 0.91 -10.85 -3.34
CA MET A 160 1.97 -9.85 -3.16
C MET A 160 3.00 -10.29 -2.12
N LEU A 161 2.57 -10.86 -0.99
CA LEU A 161 3.48 -11.32 0.06
C LEU A 161 4.39 -12.45 -0.46
N GLU A 162 3.82 -13.46 -1.11
CA GLU A 162 4.58 -14.57 -1.71
C GLU A 162 5.51 -14.08 -2.83
N SER A 163 5.17 -12.97 -3.49
CA SER A 163 6.03 -12.37 -4.51
C SER A 163 7.38 -11.90 -3.98
N PHE A 164 7.54 -11.71 -2.66
CA PHE A 164 8.85 -11.45 -2.03
C PHE A 164 9.86 -12.57 -2.29
N GLY A 165 9.39 -13.80 -2.55
CA GLY A 165 10.24 -14.94 -2.90
C GLY A 165 10.64 -14.99 -4.37
N ILE A 166 10.11 -14.11 -5.24
CA ILE A 166 10.44 -14.10 -6.67
C ILE A 166 11.80 -13.42 -6.86
N PRO A 167 12.80 -14.13 -7.45
CA PRO A 167 14.13 -13.57 -7.67
C PRO A 167 14.09 -12.25 -8.45
N ASN A 168 14.87 -11.27 -7.98
CA ASN A 168 15.03 -9.94 -8.58
C ASN A 168 13.74 -9.08 -8.63
N LEU A 169 12.62 -9.52 -8.07
CA LEU A 169 11.40 -8.70 -8.08
C LEU A 169 11.42 -7.62 -6.99
N TRP A 170 12.00 -7.95 -5.83
CA TRP A 170 12.12 -7.07 -4.68
C TRP A 170 13.57 -7.00 -4.22
N LYS A 171 14.02 -5.83 -3.76
CA LYS A 171 15.29 -5.70 -3.05
C LYS A 171 15.14 -6.23 -1.64
N LEU A 172 16.17 -6.89 -1.10
CA LEU A 172 16.09 -7.52 0.21
C LEU A 172 15.98 -6.47 1.34
N GLU A 173 16.70 -5.36 1.16
CA GLU A 173 16.64 -4.16 1.99
C GLU A 173 15.24 -3.54 1.97
N ASP A 174 14.56 -3.53 0.82
CA ASP A 174 13.20 -3.01 0.71
C ASP A 174 12.22 -3.90 1.49
N ILE A 175 12.31 -5.23 1.33
CA ILE A 175 11.48 -6.17 2.10
C ILE A 175 11.69 -5.96 3.59
N THR A 176 12.95 -5.87 4.03
CA THR A 176 13.33 -5.71 5.43
C THR A 176 12.70 -4.44 6.01
N GLU A 177 12.85 -3.31 5.34
CA GLU A 177 12.31 -2.05 5.81
C GLU A 177 10.77 -2.02 5.82
N ILE A 178 10.13 -2.60 4.79
CA ILE A 178 8.67 -2.69 4.73
C ILE A 178 8.14 -3.42 5.97
N VAL A 179 8.70 -4.59 6.32
CA VAL A 179 8.19 -5.37 7.46
C VAL A 179 8.63 -4.81 8.82
N GLU A 180 9.78 -4.16 8.89
CA GLU A 180 10.30 -3.58 10.12
C GLU A 180 9.61 -2.25 10.48
N ASN A 181 9.60 -1.29 9.56
CA ASN A 181 9.25 0.11 9.86
C ASN A 181 7.79 0.46 9.53
N HIS A 182 7.16 -0.26 8.60
CA HIS A 182 5.78 -0.01 8.19
C HIS A 182 4.84 -1.10 8.73
N GLY A 183 5.09 -2.34 8.29
CA GLY A 183 4.28 -3.51 8.55
C GLY A 183 3.37 -3.87 7.38
N LEU A 184 2.89 -5.11 7.40
CA LEU A 184 2.03 -5.69 6.39
C LEU A 184 0.69 -6.07 6.99
N VAL A 185 -0.37 -5.92 6.20
CA VAL A 185 -1.69 -6.48 6.47
C VAL A 185 -2.05 -7.33 5.26
N CYS A 186 -1.90 -8.64 5.41
CA CYS A 186 -2.09 -9.58 4.32
C CYS A 186 -3.42 -10.32 4.49
N ILE A 187 -4.33 -10.11 3.54
CA ILE A 187 -5.61 -10.81 3.49
C ILE A 187 -5.38 -12.19 2.88
N SER A 188 -5.50 -13.22 3.71
CA SER A 188 -5.32 -14.63 3.35
C SER A 188 -6.63 -15.26 2.92
N ARG A 189 -6.58 -16.00 1.81
CA ARG A 189 -7.70 -16.82 1.33
C ARG A 189 -7.57 -18.24 1.84
N ALA A 190 -8.68 -18.98 1.90
CA ALA A 190 -8.65 -20.39 2.23
C ALA A 190 -7.74 -21.17 1.25
N GLY A 191 -6.82 -21.96 1.79
CA GLY A 191 -5.93 -22.85 1.00
C GLY A 191 -4.53 -22.32 0.68
N THR A 192 -4.18 -21.08 1.05
CA THR A 192 -2.81 -20.55 0.91
C THR A 192 -1.99 -20.79 2.18
N ASN A 193 -0.77 -21.32 2.06
CA ASN A 193 0.10 -21.58 3.20
C ASN A 193 1.04 -20.39 3.52
N VAL A 194 0.43 -19.22 3.73
CA VAL A 194 1.16 -17.97 4.01
C VAL A 194 1.98 -18.06 5.28
N GLN A 195 1.47 -18.78 6.28
CA GLN A 195 2.18 -19.02 7.55
C GLN A 195 3.50 -19.76 7.33
N LYS A 196 3.52 -20.78 6.47
CA LYS A 196 4.75 -21.48 6.08
C LYS A 196 5.72 -20.54 5.36
N PHE A 197 5.24 -19.71 4.42
CA PHE A 197 6.09 -18.76 3.72
C PHE A 197 6.77 -17.76 4.68
N ILE A 198 6.04 -17.26 5.69
CA ILE A 198 6.61 -16.39 6.73
C ILE A 198 7.62 -17.16 7.60
N TYR A 199 7.31 -18.40 7.98
CA TYR A 199 8.18 -19.25 8.80
C TYR A 199 9.50 -19.59 8.12
N GLU A 200 9.47 -19.84 6.80
CA GLU A 200 10.66 -20.21 6.01
C GLU A 200 11.59 -19.01 5.70
N SER A 201 11.17 -17.79 6.01
CA SER A 201 11.97 -16.58 5.81
C SER A 201 12.41 -15.97 7.14
N ASP A 202 13.72 -15.95 7.40
CA ASP A 202 14.29 -15.36 8.61
C ASP A 202 13.88 -13.89 8.82
N ILE A 203 13.80 -13.11 7.74
CA ILE A 203 13.42 -11.69 7.78
C ILE A 203 11.94 -11.56 8.15
N LEU A 204 11.06 -12.28 7.46
CA LEU A 204 9.62 -12.21 7.75
C LEU A 204 9.31 -12.74 9.15
N TRP A 205 9.92 -13.85 9.54
CA TRP A 205 9.77 -14.42 10.88
C TRP A 205 10.25 -13.47 11.97
N ARG A 206 11.41 -12.82 11.80
CA ARG A 206 11.94 -11.84 12.76
C ARG A 206 10.95 -10.69 13.01
N HIS A 207 10.28 -10.21 11.96
CA HIS A 207 9.33 -9.10 12.04
C HIS A 207 7.86 -9.52 12.04
N ARG A 208 7.54 -10.81 12.29
CA ARG A 208 6.18 -11.38 12.20
C ARG A 208 5.12 -10.66 13.02
N ASN A 209 5.49 -10.03 14.15
CA ASN A 209 4.55 -9.27 14.98
C ASN A 209 4.03 -7.99 14.28
N ASN A 210 4.68 -7.55 13.20
CA ASN A 210 4.25 -6.44 12.35
C ASN A 210 3.66 -6.92 11.01
N ILE A 211 3.47 -8.23 10.85
CA ILE A 211 2.80 -8.87 9.70
C ILE A 211 1.46 -9.43 10.21
N HIS A 212 0.39 -8.73 9.87
CA HIS A 212 -0.97 -9.07 10.29
C HIS A 212 -1.62 -9.94 9.22
N LEU A 213 -1.85 -11.21 9.54
CA LEU A 213 -2.59 -12.13 8.68
C LEU A 213 -4.07 -12.08 9.02
N VAL A 214 -4.88 -11.72 8.02
CA VAL A 214 -6.34 -11.57 8.15
C VAL A 214 -7.01 -12.63 7.30
N GLU A 215 -7.76 -13.52 7.93
CA GLU A 215 -8.42 -14.61 7.23
C GLU A 215 -9.74 -14.15 6.59
N GLU A 216 -9.88 -14.38 5.28
CA GLU A 216 -11.14 -14.21 4.56
C GLU A 216 -11.94 -15.52 4.58
N TRP A 217 -12.94 -15.59 5.46
CA TRP A 217 -13.82 -16.75 5.59
C TRP A 217 -14.84 -16.89 4.46
N ILE A 218 -15.22 -15.78 3.83
CA ILE A 218 -16.17 -15.76 2.71
C ILE A 218 -15.37 -15.65 1.42
N THR A 219 -15.14 -16.79 0.76
CA THR A 219 -14.29 -16.87 -0.43
C THR A 219 -14.80 -15.97 -1.55
N ASN A 220 -14.03 -14.93 -1.87
CA ASN A 220 -14.31 -14.03 -2.99
C ASN A 220 -13.11 -13.94 -3.94
N ASP A 221 -13.08 -14.83 -4.95
CA ASP A 221 -11.98 -14.91 -5.91
C ASP A 221 -12.22 -14.11 -7.20
N ILE A 222 -12.66 -12.85 -7.05
CA ILE A 222 -12.76 -11.89 -8.14
C ILE A 222 -11.38 -11.25 -8.39
N SER A 223 -10.70 -11.70 -9.45
CA SER A 223 -9.44 -11.09 -9.89
C SER A 223 -9.64 -10.22 -11.12
N SER A 224 -8.85 -9.15 -11.24
CA SER A 224 -8.90 -8.27 -12.42
C SER A 224 -8.63 -9.02 -13.72
N THR A 225 -7.79 -10.06 -13.69
CA THR A 225 -7.53 -10.93 -14.86
C THR A 225 -8.79 -11.69 -15.31
N LYS A 226 -9.64 -12.14 -14.38
CA LYS A 226 -10.94 -12.75 -14.74
C LYS A 226 -11.91 -11.70 -15.29
N ILE A 227 -11.93 -10.48 -14.71
CA ILE A 227 -12.74 -9.36 -15.21
C ILE A 227 -12.39 -8.99 -16.65
N ARG A 228 -11.10 -8.73 -16.96
CA ARG A 228 -10.66 -8.41 -18.33
C ARG A 228 -11.00 -9.53 -19.33
N ARG A 229 -10.90 -10.79 -18.89
CA ARG A 229 -11.26 -11.95 -19.71
C ARG A 229 -12.77 -12.03 -19.99
N ALA A 230 -13.61 -11.77 -19.00
CA ALA A 230 -15.05 -11.73 -19.14
C ALA A 230 -15.46 -10.62 -20.13
N LEU A 231 -14.90 -9.43 -19.98
CA LEU A 231 -15.13 -8.29 -20.88
C LEU A 231 -14.74 -8.61 -22.34
N ARG A 232 -13.55 -9.17 -22.58
CA ARG A 232 -13.13 -9.60 -23.93
C ARG A 232 -14.03 -10.67 -24.56
N ARG A 233 -14.82 -11.38 -23.76
CA ARG A 233 -15.77 -12.40 -24.19
C ARG A 233 -17.22 -11.89 -24.27
N GLY A 234 -17.45 -10.59 -24.04
CA GLY A 234 -18.79 -10.02 -23.98
C GLY A 234 -19.63 -10.55 -22.80
N GLN A 235 -18.98 -11.07 -21.75
CA GLN A 235 -19.66 -11.56 -20.55
C GLN A 235 -19.89 -10.43 -19.57
N SER A 236 -21.03 -10.46 -18.88
CA SER A 236 -21.36 -9.49 -17.83
C SER A 236 -20.35 -9.56 -16.68
N ILE A 237 -19.95 -8.39 -16.18
CA ILE A 237 -19.15 -8.24 -14.96
C ILE A 237 -19.95 -7.55 -13.83
N ARG A 238 -21.26 -7.42 -14.01
CA ARG A 238 -22.15 -6.80 -13.03
C ARG A 238 -22.04 -7.53 -11.69
N TYR A 239 -22.07 -6.76 -10.60
CA TYR A 239 -21.89 -7.24 -9.22
C TYR A 239 -20.47 -7.74 -8.87
N LEU A 240 -19.55 -7.80 -9.84
CA LEU A 240 -18.13 -8.12 -9.58
C LEU A 240 -17.27 -6.87 -9.39
N VAL A 241 -17.74 -5.74 -9.92
CA VAL A 241 -17.22 -4.39 -9.77
C VAL A 241 -18.36 -3.46 -9.36
N PRO A 242 -18.09 -2.25 -8.82
CA PRO A 242 -19.14 -1.26 -8.59
C PRO A 242 -19.81 -0.85 -9.92
N ASP A 243 -21.13 -0.63 -9.91
CA ASP A 243 -21.90 -0.30 -11.12
C ASP A 243 -21.34 0.92 -11.88
N VAL A 244 -20.85 1.92 -11.15
CA VAL A 244 -20.20 3.11 -11.72
C VAL A 244 -18.89 2.79 -12.45
N VAL A 245 -18.16 1.77 -12.00
CA VAL A 245 -16.93 1.29 -12.67
C VAL A 245 -17.30 0.49 -13.91
N GLN A 246 -18.32 -0.38 -13.82
CA GLN A 246 -18.83 -1.09 -14.99
C GLN A 246 -19.25 -0.10 -16.09
N GLY A 247 -20.07 0.91 -15.76
CA GLY A 247 -20.51 1.91 -16.73
C GLY A 247 -19.35 2.72 -17.32
N TYR A 248 -18.30 2.99 -16.55
CA TYR A 248 -17.08 3.62 -17.07
C TYR A 248 -16.33 2.72 -18.06
N ILE A 249 -16.16 1.44 -17.73
CA ILE A 249 -15.51 0.46 -18.61
C ILE A 249 -16.24 0.34 -19.94
N GLU A 250 -17.57 0.20 -19.91
CA GLU A 250 -18.42 0.06 -21.10
C GLU A 250 -18.39 1.32 -21.97
N LYS A 251 -18.48 2.50 -21.35
CA LYS A 251 -18.45 3.79 -22.07
C LYS A 251 -17.15 4.02 -22.83
N HIS A 252 -16.03 3.53 -22.31
CA HIS A 252 -14.69 3.79 -22.85
C HIS A 252 -14.05 2.59 -23.56
N ASP A 253 -14.76 1.46 -23.67
CA ASP A 253 -14.29 0.22 -24.29
C ASP A 253 -12.86 -0.19 -23.87
N LEU A 254 -12.62 -0.22 -22.56
CA LEU A 254 -11.25 -0.23 -22.02
C LEU A 254 -10.49 -1.55 -22.18
N TYR A 255 -11.20 -2.68 -22.31
CA TYR A 255 -10.61 -4.01 -22.16
C TYR A 255 -10.91 -4.92 -23.36
N SER A 256 -10.01 -4.88 -24.33
CA SER A 256 -10.03 -5.64 -25.57
C SER A 256 -8.82 -6.61 -25.68
N PRO A 257 -8.75 -7.49 -26.70
CA PRO A 257 -7.53 -8.25 -27.01
C PRO A 257 -6.29 -7.36 -27.13
N GLU A 258 -6.41 -6.22 -27.82
CA GLU A 258 -5.32 -5.26 -28.02
C GLU A 258 -4.84 -4.68 -26.68
N SER A 259 -5.78 -4.38 -25.78
CA SER A 259 -5.43 -3.88 -24.44
C SER A 259 -4.64 -4.91 -23.62
N GLU A 260 -4.93 -6.21 -23.79
CA GLU A 260 -4.27 -7.30 -23.05
C GLU A 260 -2.85 -7.57 -23.57
N ASP A 261 -2.57 -7.20 -24.82
CA ASP A 261 -1.24 -7.33 -25.43
C ASP A 261 -0.35 -6.10 -25.26
N ARG A 262 -0.85 -5.04 -24.60
CA ARG A 262 0.01 -3.94 -24.13
C ARG A 262 1.16 -4.50 -23.29
N ASN A 263 2.37 -4.04 -23.59
CA ASN A 263 3.62 -4.52 -22.96
C ASN A 263 3.89 -6.02 -23.13
N ALA A 264 3.28 -6.71 -24.11
CA ALA A 264 3.65 -8.08 -24.43
C ALA A 264 5.15 -8.15 -24.80
N GLY A 265 5.86 -9.11 -24.21
CA GLY A 265 7.32 -9.27 -24.39
C GLY A 265 8.18 -8.25 -23.64
N VAL A 266 7.60 -7.27 -22.96
CA VAL A 266 8.35 -6.29 -22.16
C VAL A 266 8.60 -6.85 -20.75
N VAL A 267 9.84 -6.75 -20.28
CA VAL A 267 10.21 -7.14 -18.91
C VAL A 267 9.64 -6.14 -17.92
N LEU A 268 9.13 -6.64 -16.80
CA LEU A 268 8.55 -5.81 -15.74
C LEU A 268 9.60 -4.86 -15.15
N ALA A 269 9.21 -3.62 -14.84
CA ALA A 269 10.14 -2.59 -14.39
C ALA A 269 11.06 -2.98 -13.20
N PRO A 270 10.59 -3.65 -12.13
CA PRO A 270 11.46 -4.09 -11.04
C PRO A 270 12.52 -5.09 -11.51
N LEU A 271 12.11 -6.07 -12.33
CA LEU A 271 13.01 -7.09 -12.86
C LEU A 271 14.08 -6.48 -13.76
N GLN A 272 13.69 -5.53 -14.61
CA GLN A 272 14.62 -4.81 -15.47
C GLN A 272 15.63 -4.00 -14.65
N LYS A 273 15.13 -3.23 -13.67
CA LYS A 273 15.96 -2.35 -12.83
C LYS A 273 16.95 -3.12 -11.97
N HIS A 274 16.50 -4.17 -11.27
CA HIS A 274 17.36 -4.93 -10.38
C HIS A 274 18.38 -5.78 -11.16
N ALA A 275 18.01 -6.29 -12.35
CA ALA A 275 18.97 -6.99 -13.20
C ALA A 275 20.09 -6.09 -13.73
N THR A 276 19.81 -4.80 -13.97
CA THR A 276 20.86 -3.83 -14.33
C THR A 276 21.75 -3.46 -13.14
N GLU A 277 21.18 -3.33 -11.95
CA GLU A 277 21.94 -3.01 -10.74
C GLU A 277 22.86 -4.16 -10.30
N SER A 278 22.48 -5.43 -10.50
CA SER A 278 23.33 -6.59 -10.17
C SER A 278 24.53 -6.79 -11.13
N LYS A 279 24.58 -6.07 -12.25
CA LYS A 279 25.66 -6.16 -13.24
C LYS A 279 26.72 -5.06 -13.08
N ASN A 280 26.46 -4.05 -12.28
CA ASN A 280 27.35 -2.92 -11.99
C ASN A 280 27.93 -3.05 -10.57
#